data_AF-A0A1S7TJ04-F1
#
_entry.id   AF-A0A1S7TJ04-F1
#
_cell.length_a   1.000
_cell.length_b   1.000
_cell.length_c   1.000
_cell.angle_alpha   90.00
_cell.angle_beta   90.00
_cell.angle_gamma   90.00
#
_symmetry.space_group_name_H-M   'P 1'
#
loop_
_entity.id
_entity.type
_entity.pdbx_description
1 polymer ?
#
loop_
_entity_poly.entity_id
_entity_poly.type
_entity_poly.pdbx_seq_one_letter_code
_entity_poly.pdbx_strand_id
1 'polypeptide(L)' 'MAGRPPGPERVAFPLRIEPAILNMIRHTASGELRSVNAQIEVLLKEALSRRATADEADKPPF' A
#
# COMPACT_ATOMS: atom_id res chain seq x y z
N MET A 1 33.84 -4.25 -2.60
CA MET A 1 32.54 -4.56 -1.95
C MET A 1 31.44 -4.26 -2.95
N ALA A 2 30.79 -5.28 -3.52
CA ALA A 2 29.63 -5.04 -4.39
C ALA A 2 28.47 -4.57 -3.51
N GLY A 3 27.93 -3.39 -3.78
CA GLY A 3 26.80 -2.83 -3.03
C GLY A 3 25.55 -3.72 -3.14
N ARG A 4 24.61 -3.55 -2.19
CA ARG A 4 23.31 -4.22 -2.26
C ARG A 4 22.63 -3.88 -3.61
N PRO A 5 22.10 -4.87 -4.35
CA PRO A 5 21.36 -4.59 -5.58
C PRO A 5 20.21 -3.63 -5.30
N PRO A 6 19.85 -2.74 -6.25
CA PRO A 6 18.76 -1.80 -6.05
C PRO A 6 17.47 -2.56 -5.73
N GLY A 7 16.76 -2.09 -4.70
CA GLY A 7 15.43 -2.61 -4.37
C GLY A 7 14.40 -2.21 -5.43
N PRO A 8 13.16 -2.69 -5.32
CA PRO A 8 12.06 -2.28 -6.19
C PRO A 8 11.89 -0.76 -6.19
N GLU A 9 11.43 -0.20 -7.30
CA GLU A 9 11.16 1.22 -7.42
C GLU A 9 10.10 1.64 -6.40
N ARG A 10 10.39 2.67 -5.61
CA ARG A 10 9.52 3.19 -4.55
C ARG A 10 9.43 4.69 -4.69
N VAL A 11 8.22 5.20 -4.91
CA VAL A 11 7.96 6.63 -4.94
C VAL A 11 7.55 7.10 -3.54
N ALA A 12 8.28 8.08 -3.00
CA ALA A 12 7.89 8.73 -1.75
C ALA A 12 6.77 9.74 -2.03
N PHE A 13 5.63 9.58 -1.36
CA PHE A 13 4.47 10.45 -1.51
C PHE A 13 4.04 11.02 -0.15
N PRO A 14 3.98 12.35 0.04
CA PRO A 14 3.48 12.94 1.27
C PRO A 14 1.96 12.80 1.35
N LEU A 15 1.49 11.94 2.27
CA LEU A 15 0.07 11.71 2.49
C LEU A 15 -0.45 12.55 3.67
N ARG A 16 -1.44 13.41 3.42
CA ARG A 16 -2.21 14.06 4.50
C ARG A 16 -3.25 13.08 5.01
N ILE A 17 -3.12 12.64 6.25
CA ILE A 17 -3.99 11.64 6.86
C ILE A 17 -4.37 12.07 8.28
N GLU A 18 -5.61 11.82 8.67
CA GLU A 18 -6.06 12.06 10.03
C GLU A 18 -5.31 11.14 11.01
N PRO A 19 -4.85 11.64 12.18
CA PRO A 19 -4.11 10.83 13.15
C PRO A 19 -4.85 9.58 13.62
N ALA A 20 -6.19 9.66 13.77
CA ALA A 20 -7.02 8.53 14.19
C ALA A 20 -6.99 7.38 13.17
N ILE A 21 -7.11 7.70 11.88
CA ILE A 21 -7.02 6.72 10.79
C ILE A 21 -5.63 6.09 10.77
N LEU A 22 -4.58 6.90 10.87
CA LEU A 22 -3.21 6.38 10.88
C LEU A 22 -2.94 5.44 12.06
N ASN A 23 -3.52 5.71 13.23
CA ASN A 23 -3.45 4.81 14.38
C ASN A 23 -4.13 3.46 14.12
N MET A 24 -5.31 3.46 13.48
CA MET A 24 -5.98 2.23 13.09
C MET A 24 -5.17 1.42 12.08
N ILE A 25 -4.57 2.09 11.08
CA ILE A 25 -3.67 1.43 10.11
C ILE A 25 -2.45 0.83 10.82
N ARG A 26 -1.84 1.53 11.78
CA ARG A 26 -0.73 0.98 12.58
C ARG A 26 -1.12 -0.28 13.34
N HIS A 27 -2.31 -0.27 13.94
CA HIS A 27 -2.82 -1.41 14.70
C HIS A 27 -3.05 -2.63 13.80
N THR A 28 -3.73 -2.45 12.65
CA THR A 28 -3.98 -3.55 11.71
C THR A 28 -2.69 -4.06 11.06
N ALA A 29 -1.79 -3.16 10.66
CA ALA A 29 -0.48 -3.54 10.14
C ALA A 29 0.31 -4.42 11.13
N SER A 30 0.26 -4.07 12.42
CA SER A 30 0.93 -4.83 13.48
C SER A 30 0.32 -6.23 13.65
N GLY A 31 -1.02 -6.34 13.59
CA GLY A 31 -1.73 -7.63 13.63
C GLY A 31 -1.40 -8.54 12.45
N GLU A 32 -1.08 -7.96 11.29
CA GLU A 32 -0.79 -8.69 10.05
C GLU A 32 0.72 -8.82 9.75
N LEU A 33 1.59 -8.47 10.71
CA LEU A 33 3.06 -8.50 10.59
C LEU A 33 3.59 -7.73 9.37
N ARG A 34 2.95 -6.61 9.04
CA ARG A 34 3.30 -5.73 7.92
C ARG A 34 3.85 -4.40 8.40
N SER A 35 4.68 -3.79 7.54
CA SER A 35 4.98 -2.36 7.71
C SER A 35 3.73 -1.52 7.45
N VAL A 36 3.66 -0.34 8.06
CA VAL A 36 2.56 0.62 7.82
C VAL A 36 2.41 0.95 6.34
N ASN A 37 3.53 1.12 5.61
CA ASN A 37 3.50 1.41 4.18
C ASN A 37 2.93 0.24 3.36
N ALA A 38 3.32 -1.00 3.70
CA ALA A 38 2.76 -2.19 3.07
C ALA A 38 1.26 -2.31 3.34
N GLN A 39 0.81 -1.96 4.55
CA GLN A 39 -0.62 -1.93 4.87
C GLN A 39 -1.39 -0.90 4.06
N ILE A 40 -0.84 0.32 3.93
CA ILE A 40 -1.44 1.37 3.10
C ILE A 40 -1.55 0.90 1.65
N GLU A 41 -0.51 0.27 1.10
CA GLU A 41 -0.53 -0.25 -0.27
C GLU A 41 -1.64 -1.31 -0.47
N VAL A 42 -1.76 -2.27 0.45
CA VAL A 42 -2.83 -3.31 0.38
C VAL A 42 -4.21 -2.67 0.43
N LEU A 43 -4.45 -1.76 1.38
CA LEU A 43 -5.74 -1.08 1.52
C LEU A 43 -6.10 -0.27 0.27
N LEU A 44 -5.13 0.40 -0.35
CA LEU A 44 -5.33 1.13 -1.60
C LEU A 44 -5.64 0.18 -2.76
N LYS A 45 -4.90 -0.93 -2.90
CA LYS A 45 -5.17 -1.95 -3.93
C LYS A 45 -6.58 -2.50 -3.79
N GLU A 46 -6.98 -2.90 -2.58
CA GLU A 46 -8.35 -3.37 -2.34
C GLU A 46 -9.41 -2.33 -2.68
N ALA A 47 -9.21 -1.07 -2.25
CA ALA A 47 -10.16 0.00 -2.52
C ALA A 47 -10.29 0.30 -4.02
N LEU A 48 -9.18 0.24 -4.77
CA LEU A 48 -9.16 0.42 -6.22
C LEU A 48 -9.80 -0.77 -6.93
N SER A 49 -9.47 -2.01 -6.55
CA SER A 49 -10.09 -3.22 -7.10
C SER A 49 -11.61 -3.23 -6.90
N ARG A 50 -12.11 -2.75 -5.76
CA ARG A 50 -13.56 -2.62 -5.52
C ARG A 50 -14.23 -1.53 -6.37
N ARG A 51 -13.46 -0.56 -6.88
CA ARG A 51 -13.95 0.56 -7.70
C ARG A 51 -13.72 0.36 -9.20
N ALA A 52 -12.87 -0.59 -9.57
CA ALA A 52 -12.58 -0.90 -10.96
C ALA A 52 -13.87 -1.28 -11.69
N THR A 53 -14.12 -0.65 -12.83
CA THR A 53 -15.17 -1.04 -13.76
C THR A 53 -14.79 -2.34 -14.46
N ALA A 54 -15.76 -3.08 -15.01
CA ALA A 54 -15.52 -4.38 -15.65
C ALA A 54 -14.41 -4.37 -16.73
N ASP A 55 -14.20 -3.23 -17.40
CA ASP A 55 -13.14 -3.03 -18.41
C ASP A 55 -11.72 -2.89 -17.79
N GLU A 56 -11.63 -2.34 -16.57
CA GLU A 56 -10.37 -2.23 -15.82
C GLU A 56 -10.04 -3.50 -15.04
N ALA A 57 -11.00 -4.42 -14.90
CA ALA A 57 -10.83 -5.70 -14.20
C ALA A 57 -10.06 -6.75 -15.03
N ASP A 58 -10.00 -6.59 -16.36
CA ASP A 58 -9.26 -7.47 -17.27
C ASP A 58 -7.76 -7.14 -17.36
N LYS A 59 -7.36 -5.97 -16.85
CA LYS A 59 -5.96 -5.57 -16.71
C LYS A 59 -5.44 -6.05 -15.33
N PRO A 60 -4.23 -6.66 -15.25
CA PRO A 60 -3.71 -7.09 -13.95
C PRO A 60 -3.66 -5.89 -13.00
N PRO A 61 -4.22 -5.99 -11.78
CA PRO A 61 -4.20 -4.90 -10.82
C PRO A 61 -2.79 -4.85 -10.25
N PHE A 62 -1.97 -3.98 -10.86
CA PHE A 62 -0.62 -3.63 -10.44
C PHE A 62 0.46 -4.70 -10.72
#